data_AF-A0A533V484-F1
#
_entry.id   AF-A0A533V484-F1
#
_cell.length_a   1.000
_cell.length_b   1.000
_cell.length_c   1.000
_cell.angle_alpha   90.00
_cell.angle_beta   90.00
_cell.angle_gamma   90.00
#
_symmetry.space_group_name_H-M   'P 1'
#
loop_
_entity.id
_entity.type
_entity.pdbx_description
1 polymer ?
#
loop_
_entity_poly.entity_id
_entity_poly.type
_entity_poly.pdbx_seq_one_letter_code
_entity_poly.pdbx_strand_id
1 'polypeptide(L)' 'MIIKNTDPYKLKKCVACKKDIKLEEKYFTYPLSLQCICLECSIKEIPKIIETLETDLEKTKRLLNTSKSSIE' A
#
# COMPACT_ATOMS: atom_id res chain seq x y z
N MET A 1 0.42 -1.71 6.97
CA MET A 1 0.23 -2.54 8.19
C MET A 1 1.23 -3.66 8.19
N ILE A 2 1.84 -3.98 9.33
CA ILE A 2 2.73 -5.14 9.46
C ILE A 2 1.92 -6.33 9.96
N ILE A 3 1.94 -7.44 9.21
CA ILE A 3 1.20 -8.67 9.52
C ILE A 3 2.18 -9.84 9.54
N LYS A 4 1.92 -10.84 10.39
CA LYS A 4 2.62 -12.13 10.38
C LYS A 4 1.88 -13.12 9.48
N ASN A 5 2.58 -13.86 8.63
CA ASN A 5 1.98 -14.93 7.86
C ASN A 5 1.65 -16.11 8.79
N THR A 6 0.36 -16.31 9.07
CA THR A 6 -0.13 -17.40 9.92
C THR A 6 -0.92 -18.44 9.12
N ASP A 7 -0.96 -18.32 7.80
CA ASP A 7 -1.76 -19.20 6.93
C ASP A 7 -0.83 -20.20 6.22
N PRO A 8 -0.86 -21.49 6.60
CA PRO A 8 0.01 -22.51 6.01
C PRO A 8 -0.43 -22.94 4.61
N TYR A 9 -1.65 -22.60 4.18
CA TYR A 9 -2.20 -22.99 2.88
C TYR A 9 -2.11 -21.87 1.84
N LYS A 10 -1.96 -20.62 2.29
CA LYS A 10 -1.92 -19.46 1.40
C LYS A 10 -0.49 -19.05 1.09
N LEU A 11 -0.09 -19.31 -0.15
CA LEU A 11 1.16 -18.79 -0.69
C LEU A 11 1.13 -17.26 -0.70
N LYS A 12 1.99 -16.65 0.12
CA LYS A 12 2.21 -15.21 0.19
C LYS A 12 3.50 -14.89 -0.54
N LYS A 13 3.45 -13.97 -1.51
CA LYS A 13 4.62 -13.57 -2.30
C LYS A 13 4.76 -12.05 -2.29
N CYS A 14 6.00 -11.59 -2.15
CA CYS A 14 6.31 -10.17 -2.26
C CYS A 14 6.03 -9.69 -3.69
N VAL A 15 5.17 -8.66 -3.84
CA VAL A 15 4.84 -8.13 -5.16
C VAL A 15 6.03 -7.46 -5.85
N ALA A 16 6.99 -6.93 -5.08
CA ALA A 16 8.17 -6.22 -5.58
C ALA A 16 9.29 -7.16 -6.03
N CYS A 17 9.80 -8.03 -5.14
CA CYS A 17 10.93 -8.90 -5.43
C CYS A 17 10.56 -10.35 -5.79
N LYS A 18 9.25 -10.69 -5.77
CA LYS A 18 8.73 -12.05 -6.05
C LYS A 18 9.22 -13.15 -5.10
N LYS A 19 9.90 -12.80 -4.00
CA LYS A 19 10.28 -13.73 -2.92
C LYS A 19 9.04 -14.21 -2.18
N ASP A 20 9.01 -15.50 -1.86
CA ASP A 20 7.98 -16.09 -1.02
C ASP A 20 8.12 -15.60 0.43
N ILE A 21 6.98 -15.30 1.06
CA ILE A 21 6.86 -14.92 2.46
C ILE A 21 6.45 -16.18 3.20
N LYS A 22 7.39 -16.77 3.94
CA LYS A 22 7.19 -18.08 4.59
C LYS A 22 6.19 -17.98 5.74
N LEU A 23 5.71 -19.12 6.20
CA LEU A 23 4.95 -19.20 7.44
C LEU A 23 5.76 -18.58 8.58
N GLU A 24 5.08 -17.90 9.49
CA GLU A 24 5.64 -17.15 10.62
C GLU A 24 6.45 -15.88 10.26
N GLU A 25 6.70 -15.59 8.97
CA GLU A 25 7.40 -14.36 8.56
C GLU A 25 6.48 -13.13 8.63
N LYS A 26 7.04 -12.00 9.05
CA LYS A 26 6.35 -10.70 9.02
C LYS A 26 6.51 -10.05 7.65
N TYR A 27 5.44 -9.41 7.19
CA TYR A 27 5.42 -8.65 5.93
C TYR A 27 4.57 -7.40 6.07
N PHE A 28 4.80 -6.43 5.19
CA PHE A 28 3.96 -5.26 5.04
C PHE A 28 2.82 -5.55 4.07
N THR A 29 1.62 -5.11 4.41
CA THR A 29 0.50 -5.02 3.47
C THR A 29 -0.17 -3.66 3.56
N TYR A 30 -0.61 -3.17 2.41
CA TYR A 30 -1.40 -1.95 2.31
C TYR A 30 -2.89 -2.33 2.29
N PRO A 31 -3.71 -1.86 3.26
CA PRO A 31 -5.08 -2.34 3.48
C PRO A 31 -5.98 -2.36 2.24
N LEU A 32 -5.84 -1.37 1.35
CA LEU A 32 -6.69 -1.24 0.17
C LEU A 32 -6.29 -2.16 -0.99
N SER A 33 -5.07 -2.71 -0.98
CA SER A 33 -4.50 -3.41 -2.14
C SER A 33 -4.37 -4.92 -1.97
N LEU A 34 -4.47 -5.43 -0.74
CA LEU A 34 -4.16 -6.83 -0.37
C LEU A 34 -2.75 -7.29 -0.82
N GLN A 35 -1.90 -6.38 -1.29
CA GLN A 35 -0.56 -6.67 -1.75
C GLN A 35 0.32 -7.04 -0.56
N CYS A 36 1.15 -8.06 -0.74
CA CYS A 36 2.11 -8.50 0.26
C CYS A 36 3.49 -8.01 -0.16
N ILE A 37 4.20 -7.33 0.73
CA ILE A 37 5.54 -6.78 0.48
C ILE A 37 6.45 -7.25 1.62
N CYS A 38 7.57 -7.91 1.31
CA CYS A 38 8.53 -8.30 2.34
C CYS A 38 9.12 -7.06 3.04
N LEU A 39 9.60 -7.22 4.27
CA LEU A 39 10.09 -6.07 5.05
C LEU A 39 11.23 -5.32 4.35
N GLU A 40 12.13 -6.02 3.67
CA GLU A 40 13.23 -5.41 2.90
C GLU A 40 12.70 -4.47 1.80
N CYS A 41 11.73 -4.94 1.00
CA CYS A 41 11.14 -4.12 -0.05
C CYS A 41 10.27 -2.99 0.52
N SER A 42 9.66 -3.20 1.70
CA SER A 42 8.78 -2.21 2.31
C SER A 42 9.50 -0.88 2.60
N ILE A 43 10.81 -0.89 2.85
CA ILE A 43 11.63 0.32 3.04
C ILE A 43 11.57 1.23 1.81
N LYS A 44 11.51 0.65 0.61
CA LYS A 44 11.44 1.39 -0.67
C LYS A 44 10.02 1.64 -1.14
N GLU A 45 9.09 0.72 -0.86
CA GLU A 45 7.72 0.80 -1.37
C GLU A 45 6.82 1.69 -0.51
N ILE A 46 7.00 1.74 0.82
CA ILE A 46 6.19 2.59 1.70
C ILE A 46 6.29 4.08 1.31
N PRO A 47 7.48 4.68 1.07
CA PRO A 47 7.59 6.07 0.66
C PRO A 47 6.86 6.38 -0.65
N LYS A 48 6.95 5.50 -1.65
CA LYS A 48 6.23 5.67 -2.94
C LYS A 48 4.72 5.65 -2.75
N ILE A 49 4.22 4.77 -1.88
CA ILE A 49 2.81 4.70 -1.53
C ILE A 49 2.37 6.02 -0.87
N ILE A 50 3.16 6.57 0.06
CA ILE A 50 2.86 7.86 0.70
C ILE A 50 2.80 8.98 -0.33
N GLU A 51 3.80 9.11 -1.20
CA GLU A 51 3.85 10.12 -2.25
C GLU A 51 2.63 10.05 -3.19
N THR A 52 2.22 8.84 -3.56
CA THR A 52 1.02 8.62 -4.38
C THR A 52 -0.24 9.08 -3.65
N LEU A 53 -0.37 8.74 -2.37
CA LEU A 53 -1.53 9.13 -1.56
C LEU A 53 -1.59 10.64 -1.32
N GLU A 54 -0.46 11.29 -1.08
CA GLU A 54 -0.37 12.75 -0.96
C GLU A 54 -0.79 13.43 -2.27
N THR A 55 -0.30 12.92 -3.40
CA THR A 55 -0.67 13.42 -4.73
C THR A 55 -2.18 13.29 -4.99
N ASP A 56 -2.76 12.14 -4.67
CA ASP A 56 -4.20 11.92 -4.87
C ASP A 56 -5.06 12.71 -3.87
N LEU A 57 -4.56 12.96 -2.66
CA LEU A 57 -5.20 13.87 -1.71
C LEU A 57 -5.23 15.31 -2.23
N GLU A 58 -4.13 15.80 -2.81
CA GLU A 58 -4.07 17.14 -3.40
C GLU A 58 -5.01 17.28 -4.61
N LYS A 59 -5.07 16.27 -5.48
CA LYS A 59 -6.07 16.25 -6.58
C LYS A 59 -7.49 16.31 -6.03
N THR A 60 -7.78 15.53 -4.97
CA THR A 60 -9.11 15.51 -4.33
C THR A 60 -9.49 16.90 -3.80
N LYS A 61 -8.57 17.59 -3.11
CA LYS A 61 -8.79 18.96 -2.64
C LYS A 61 -9.08 19.93 -3.79
N ARG A 62 -8.31 19.85 -4.89
CA ARG A 62 -8.53 20.70 -6.08
C ARG A 62 -9.91 20.48 -6.69
N LEU A 63 -10.32 19.23 -6.87
CA LEU A 63 -11.64 18.88 -7.41
C LEU A 63 -12.79 19.44 -6.55
N LEU A 64 -12.66 19.33 -5.22
CA LEU A 64 -13.64 19.91 -4.29
C LEU A 64 -13.69 21.44 -4.37
N ASN A 65 -12.54 22.12 -4.51
CA ASN A 65 -12.50 23.58 -4.65
C ASN A 65 -13.07 24.07 -5.99
N THR A 66 -12.87 23.33 -7.09
CA THR A 66 -13.48 23.64 -8.40
C THR A 66 -15.00 23.45 -8.37
N SER A 67 -15.51 22.48 -7.61
CA SER A 67 -16.96 22.29 -7.46
C SER A 67 -17.66 23.42 -6.68
N LYS A 68 -16.96 24.11 -5.78
CA LYS A 68 -17.51 25.24 -5.01
C LYS A 68 -17.59 26.55 -5.80
N SER A 69 -16.72 26.74 -6.78
CA SER A 69 -16.65 27.95 -7.61
C SER A 69 -17.64 27.97 -8.78
N SER A 70 -18.44 26.91 -8.94
CA SER A 70 -19.46 26.79 -10.00
C SER A 70 -20.90 27.02 -9.50
N ILE A 71 -21.07 27.41 -8.23
CA ILE A 71 -22.39 27.57 -7.56
C ILE A 71 -22.62 29.03 -7.11
N GLU A 72 -21.70 29.96 -7.40
CA GLU A 72 -21.88 31.40 -7.19
C GLU A 72 -22.16 32.16 -8.49
#